data_AF-A0A2G9RW18-F1
#
_entry.id   AF-A0A2G9RW18-F1
#
_cell.length_a   1.000
_cell.length_b   1.000
_cell.length_c   1.000
_cell.angle_alpha   90.00
_cell.angle_beta   90.00
_cell.angle_gamma   90.00
#
_symmetry.space_group_name_H-M   'P 1'
#
loop_
_entity.id
_entity.type
_entity.pdbx_description
1 polymer ?
#
loop_
_entity_poly.entity_id
_entity_poly.type
_entity_poly.pdbx_seq_one_letter_code
_entity_poly.pdbx_strand_id
1 'polypeptide(L)'
;QFVTPFFFVPEPAQKLATFQLMDDIEPVVFSLCAEDKSNVDRTKAWLLQLIDNEQAEKVITEECISELEEAEVQKISDLQKKFQVSVICKPPDPSIRIVGLSRDVLPVSGEIEMIINRVKDRKNRERAAELTGKLVEWRYDNGGTMVPFEKMTNLELEEAKNDNKVQITIQIRGNQYTVSLQGETATDKQGNQIQIQRVVKHEGDTHGLPSHWKPMGKNLVMEVDVAQGTPEYSAVQQKFQKSCANTILKILRVQNRDLWPNYQIKKQNIDSKNGSTTNEKELFHGTDFDSIQHVNHNGFNRSYAGRNGERF
;
A
#
# COMPACT_ATOMS: atom_id res chain seq x y z
N GLN A 1 -41.88 -19.68 22.46
CA GLN A 1 -40.51 -20.08 22.07
C GLN A 1 -39.76 -18.80 21.77
N PHE A 2 -38.69 -18.50 22.51
CA PHE A 2 -37.86 -17.33 22.26
C PHE A 2 -36.60 -17.79 21.52
N VAL A 3 -36.38 -17.21 20.34
CA VAL A 3 -35.19 -17.39 19.52
C VAL A 3 -34.35 -16.13 19.67
N THR A 4 -33.14 -16.26 20.20
CA THR A 4 -32.13 -15.19 20.20
C THR A 4 -31.18 -15.40 19.01
N PRO A 5 -30.98 -14.40 18.14
CA PRO A 5 -29.98 -14.50 17.09
C PRO A 5 -28.57 -14.35 17.68
N PHE A 6 -27.69 -15.28 17.34
CA PHE A 6 -26.26 -15.20 17.58
C PHE A 6 -25.63 -14.40 16.44
N PHE A 7 -25.07 -13.23 16.74
CA PHE A 7 -24.20 -12.51 15.82
C PHE A 7 -22.76 -12.92 16.12
N PHE A 8 -22.12 -13.56 15.16
CA PHE A 8 -20.68 -13.79 15.20
C PHE A 8 -20.01 -12.48 14.77
N VAL A 9 -19.60 -11.67 15.73
CA VAL A 9 -18.65 -10.58 15.48
C VAL A 9 -17.27 -11.23 15.54
N PRO A 10 -16.47 -11.25 14.46
CA PRO A 10 -15.08 -11.68 14.56
C PRO A 10 -14.38 -10.73 15.53
N GLU A 11 -13.84 -11.29 16.61
CA GLU A 11 -13.03 -10.57 17.58
C GLU A 11 -11.87 -9.90 16.82
N PRO A 12 -11.64 -8.58 16.96
CA PRO A 12 -10.47 -7.97 16.35
C PRO A 12 -9.22 -8.63 16.95
N ALA A 13 -8.32 -9.09 16.09
CA ALA A 13 -7.02 -9.61 16.51
C ALA A 13 -6.39 -8.63 17.50
N GLN A 14 -6.13 -9.09 18.73
CA GLN A 14 -5.55 -8.25 19.76
C GLN A 14 -4.14 -7.85 19.32
N LYS A 15 -3.92 -6.54 19.13
CA LYS A 15 -2.59 -5.99 18.88
C LYS A 15 -1.74 -6.25 20.13
N LEU A 16 -0.75 -7.13 19.99
CA LEU A 16 0.22 -7.40 21.05
C LEU A 16 1.21 -6.25 21.11
N ALA A 17 1.01 -5.34 22.07
CA ALA A 17 1.87 -4.17 22.24
C ALA A 17 3.24 -4.51 22.84
N THR A 18 3.46 -5.74 23.31
CA THR A 18 4.74 -6.16 23.92
C THR A 18 4.86 -7.69 23.88
N PHE A 19 5.93 -8.20 23.29
CA PHE A 19 6.30 -9.60 23.46
C PHE A 19 7.83 -9.71 23.60
N GLN A 20 8.27 -10.26 24.73
CA GLN A 20 9.64 -10.63 24.97
C GLN A 20 9.72 -12.14 24.79
N LEU A 21 10.31 -12.60 23.69
CA LEU A 21 10.61 -14.01 23.48
C LEU A 21 11.92 -14.36 24.21
N MET A 22 12.03 -14.02 25.49
CA MET A 22 13.07 -14.60 26.31
C MET A 22 12.38 -15.64 27.15
N ASP A 23 12.56 -16.89 26.76
CA ASP A 23 12.47 -18.12 27.56
C ASP A 23 12.49 -19.25 26.52
N ASP A 24 13.49 -20.14 26.59
CA ASP A 24 13.57 -21.49 25.97
C ASP A 24 14.95 -21.87 25.39
N ILE A 25 16.04 -21.11 25.59
CA ILE A 25 17.39 -21.64 25.27
C ILE A 25 18.00 -22.21 26.55
N GLU A 26 18.03 -23.54 26.67
CA GLU A 26 18.72 -24.22 27.76
C GLU A 26 20.22 -23.88 27.73
N PRO A 27 20.82 -23.44 28.86
CA PRO A 27 22.23 -23.10 28.89
C PRO A 27 23.11 -24.34 28.79
N VAL A 28 24.12 -24.29 27.94
CA VAL A 28 25.19 -25.30 27.94
C VAL A 28 26.16 -25.00 29.08
N VAL A 29 26.31 -25.93 30.02
CA VAL A 29 27.21 -25.78 31.17
C VAL A 29 28.55 -26.47 30.90
N PHE A 30 29.62 -25.68 30.84
CA PHE A 30 30.99 -26.20 30.75
C PHE A 30 31.62 -26.28 32.14
N SER A 31 32.09 -27.48 32.52
CA SER A 31 32.91 -27.67 33.72
C SER A 31 34.39 -27.79 33.31
N LEU A 32 35.23 -26.87 33.77
CA LEU A 32 36.66 -26.85 33.48
C LEU A 32 37.46 -27.37 34.69
N CYS A 33 38.37 -28.31 34.46
CA CYS A 33 39.26 -28.86 35.48
C CYS A 33 40.70 -28.81 34.97
N ALA A 34 41.63 -28.30 35.79
CA ALA A 34 43.06 -28.29 35.49
C ALA A 34 43.88 -28.30 36.78
N GLU A 35 45.15 -28.70 36.69
CA GLU A 35 46.09 -28.76 37.83
C GLU A 35 46.43 -27.38 38.42
N ASP A 36 46.28 -26.31 37.62
CA ASP A 36 46.52 -24.93 38.03
C ASP A 36 45.35 -24.03 37.61
N LYS A 37 44.97 -23.11 38.50
CA LYS A 37 43.93 -22.10 38.25
C LYS A 37 44.26 -21.25 37.02
N SER A 38 45.53 -20.94 36.76
CA SER A 38 45.91 -20.16 35.57
C SER A 38 45.54 -20.87 34.26
N ASN A 39 45.53 -22.21 34.25
CA ASN A 39 45.13 -23.00 33.09
C ASN A 39 43.61 -22.96 32.89
N VAL A 40 42.84 -23.01 33.98
CA VAL A 40 41.37 -22.82 33.93
C VAL A 40 41.02 -21.45 33.38
N ASP A 41 41.65 -20.38 33.91
CA ASP A 41 41.36 -19.00 33.50
C ASP A 41 41.72 -18.76 32.03
N ARG A 42 42.87 -19.26 31.56
CA ARG A 42 43.27 -19.20 30.14
C ARG A 42 42.29 -19.95 29.23
N THR A 43 41.88 -21.15 29.63
CA THR A 43 40.95 -21.97 28.84
C THR A 43 39.57 -21.32 28.78
N LYS A 44 39.10 -20.76 29.89
CA LYS A 44 37.85 -19.98 29.95
C LYS A 44 37.89 -18.78 29.02
N ALA A 45 38.97 -17.99 29.06
CA ALA A 45 39.12 -16.82 28.19
C ALA A 45 39.13 -17.21 26.71
N TRP A 46 39.86 -18.26 26.36
CA TRP A 46 39.90 -18.80 25.00
C TRP A 46 38.52 -19.29 24.51
N LEU A 47 37.79 -20.04 25.33
CA LEU A 47 36.43 -20.49 25.00
C LEU A 47 35.46 -19.32 24.82
N LEU A 48 35.51 -18.32 25.70
CA LEU A 48 34.69 -17.11 25.57
C LEU A 48 35.00 -16.36 24.28
N GLN A 49 36.28 -16.27 23.90
CA GLN A 49 36.68 -15.63 22.65
C GLN A 49 36.16 -16.41 21.43
N LEU A 50 36.21 -17.75 21.45
CA LEU A 50 35.64 -18.56 20.37
C LEU A 50 34.12 -18.38 20.25
N ILE A 51 33.43 -18.36 21.38
CA ILE A 51 31.97 -18.15 21.44
C ILE A 51 31.62 -16.75 20.91
N ASP A 52 32.39 -15.72 21.26
CA ASP A 52 32.19 -14.36 20.77
C ASP A 52 32.39 -14.27 19.25
N ASN A 53 33.45 -14.89 18.74
CA ASN A 53 33.77 -14.90 17.30
C ASN A 53 32.72 -15.62 16.43
N GLU A 54 31.99 -16.58 17.00
CA GLU A 54 30.95 -17.35 16.28
C GLU A 54 29.55 -16.72 16.39
N GLN A 55 29.37 -15.74 17.28
CA GLN A 55 28.11 -15.03 17.45
C GLN A 55 27.95 -13.86 16.47
N ALA A 56 26.71 -13.59 16.10
CA ALA A 56 26.32 -12.40 15.37
C ALA A 56 25.12 -11.73 16.03
N GLU A 57 25.02 -10.43 15.80
CA GLU A 57 23.86 -9.61 16.12
C GLU A 57 23.34 -8.95 14.85
N LYS A 58 22.02 -8.94 14.69
CA LYS A 58 21.35 -8.12 13.68
C LYS A 58 20.15 -7.40 14.28
N VAL A 59 20.02 -6.12 13.93
CA VAL A 59 18.92 -5.25 14.38
C VAL A 59 18.11 -4.82 13.16
N ILE A 60 16.81 -5.04 13.20
CA ILE A 60 15.83 -4.58 12.21
C ILE A 60 15.04 -3.46 12.88
N THR A 61 14.98 -2.27 12.28
CA THR A 61 14.24 -1.11 12.83
C THR A 61 13.23 -0.61 11.82
N GLU A 62 11.95 -0.74 12.12
CA GLU A 62 10.84 -0.37 11.23
C GLU A 62 9.61 0.00 12.08
N GLU A 63 8.98 1.14 11.81
CA GLU A 63 7.83 1.66 12.59
C GLU A 63 6.66 0.66 12.69
N CYS A 64 6.43 -0.13 11.63
CA CYS A 64 5.36 -1.13 11.56
C CYS A 64 5.56 -2.34 12.48
N ILE A 65 6.72 -2.48 13.16
CA ILE A 65 6.97 -3.55 14.14
C ILE A 65 5.96 -3.48 15.29
N SER A 66 5.53 -2.26 15.67
CA SER A 66 4.47 -2.04 16.66
C SER A 66 3.08 -2.54 16.22
N GLU A 67 2.93 -2.91 14.94
CA GLU A 67 1.67 -3.33 14.33
C GLU A 67 1.62 -4.84 14.03
N LEU A 68 2.58 -5.62 14.55
CA LEU A 68 2.58 -7.08 14.49
C LEU A 68 1.35 -7.65 15.23
N GLU A 69 0.69 -8.64 14.64
CA GLU A 69 -0.42 -9.38 15.24
C GLU A 69 0.08 -10.75 15.73
N GLU A 70 -0.76 -11.44 16.49
CA GLU A 70 -0.44 -12.72 17.13
C GLU A 70 0.13 -13.76 16.16
N ALA A 71 -0.39 -13.82 14.93
CA ALA A 71 0.08 -14.76 13.93
C ALA A 71 1.51 -14.46 13.43
N GLU A 72 1.89 -13.19 13.31
CA GLU A 72 3.26 -12.83 12.96
C GLU A 72 4.22 -13.02 14.15
N VAL A 73 3.78 -12.67 15.35
CA VAL A 73 4.55 -12.90 16.60
C VAL A 73 4.83 -14.39 16.80
N GLN A 74 3.83 -15.25 16.58
CA GLN A 74 3.99 -16.70 16.67
C GLN A 74 5.01 -17.22 15.67
N LYS A 75 4.98 -16.74 14.42
CA LYS A 75 6.00 -17.13 13.41
C LYS A 75 7.41 -16.72 13.82
N ILE A 76 7.57 -15.53 14.41
CA ILE A 76 8.86 -15.06 14.92
C ILE A 76 9.32 -15.96 16.09
N SER A 77 8.41 -16.37 16.97
CA SER A 77 8.67 -17.33 18.05
C SER A 77 9.11 -18.70 17.53
N ASP A 78 8.43 -19.22 16.50
CA ASP A 78 8.77 -20.48 15.86
C ASP A 78 10.17 -20.44 15.22
N LEU A 79 10.54 -19.31 14.59
CA LEU A 79 11.87 -19.09 14.05
C LEU A 79 12.94 -19.09 15.15
N GLN A 80 12.69 -18.39 16.26
CA GLN A 80 13.57 -18.39 17.42
C GLN A 80 13.83 -19.82 17.91
N LYS A 81 12.79 -20.63 18.12
CA LYS A 81 12.91 -22.01 18.61
C LYS A 81 13.63 -22.91 17.62
N LYS A 82 13.27 -22.80 16.34
CA LYS A 82 13.84 -23.62 15.26
C LYS A 82 15.35 -23.40 15.09
N PHE A 83 15.78 -22.15 15.17
CA PHE A 83 17.17 -21.76 14.92
C PHE A 83 17.99 -21.52 16.20
N GLN A 84 17.38 -21.69 17.39
CA GLN A 84 18.00 -21.46 18.69
C GLN A 84 18.69 -20.09 18.78
N VAL A 85 18.03 -19.06 18.24
CA VAL A 85 18.48 -17.65 18.32
C VAL A 85 17.62 -16.89 19.32
N SER A 86 18.19 -15.89 19.98
CA SER A 86 17.45 -14.97 20.83
C SER A 86 16.86 -13.84 19.99
N VAL A 87 15.54 -13.69 20.00
CA VAL A 87 14.83 -12.58 19.35
C VAL A 87 14.24 -11.66 20.41
N ILE A 88 14.70 -10.42 20.42
CA ILE A 88 14.41 -9.42 21.44
C ILE A 88 13.69 -8.25 20.79
N CYS A 89 12.45 -8.00 21.20
CA CYS A 89 11.69 -6.80 20.88
C CYS A 89 11.44 -6.04 22.19
N LYS A 90 11.82 -4.75 22.25
CA LYS A 90 11.65 -3.93 23.46
C LYS A 90 10.86 -2.66 23.14
N PRO A 91 9.58 -2.60 23.50
CA PRO A 91 8.82 -1.34 23.41
C PRO A 91 9.47 -0.25 24.29
N PRO A 92 9.43 1.03 23.89
CA PRO A 92 8.73 1.57 22.72
C PRO A 92 9.54 1.48 21.41
N ASP A 93 10.76 0.95 21.44
CA ASP A 93 11.64 0.93 20.27
C ASP A 93 11.07 -0.04 19.22
N PRO A 94 10.73 0.44 18.00
CA PRO A 94 10.19 -0.40 16.94
C PRO A 94 11.36 -1.13 16.27
N SER A 95 12.03 -1.99 17.05
CA SER A 95 13.18 -2.76 16.61
C SER A 95 13.13 -4.19 17.11
N ILE A 96 13.59 -5.10 16.24
CA ILE A 96 13.79 -6.51 16.55
C ILE A 96 15.29 -6.77 16.49
N ARG A 97 15.85 -7.21 17.62
CA ARG A 97 17.25 -7.60 17.75
C ARG A 97 17.36 -9.12 17.79
N ILE A 98 18.19 -9.67 16.92
CA ILE A 98 18.41 -11.11 16.74
C ILE A 98 19.86 -11.40 17.13
N VAL A 99 20.07 -12.29 18.09
CA VAL A 99 21.38 -12.66 18.62
C VAL A 99 21.51 -14.17 18.63
N GLY A 100 22.65 -14.70 18.17
CA GLY A 100 22.91 -16.14 18.16
C GLY A 100 24.11 -16.47 17.29
N LEU A 101 24.22 -17.72 16.85
CA LEU A 101 25.30 -18.14 15.95
C LEU A 101 25.15 -17.48 14.58
N SER A 102 26.27 -17.03 14.00
CA SER A 102 26.28 -16.28 12.74
C SER A 102 25.52 -16.96 11.59
N ARG A 103 25.66 -18.30 11.48
CA ARG A 103 24.97 -19.12 10.47
C ARG A 103 23.45 -19.17 10.62
N ASP A 104 22.94 -18.94 11.83
CA ASP A 104 21.53 -19.03 12.19
C ASP A 104 20.86 -17.65 12.22
N VAL A 105 21.61 -16.60 12.62
CA VAL A 105 21.13 -15.21 12.64
C VAL A 105 20.78 -14.71 11.24
N LEU A 106 21.59 -15.02 10.22
CA LEU A 106 21.35 -14.56 8.85
C LEU A 106 20.02 -15.05 8.26
N PRO A 107 19.71 -16.36 8.19
CA PRO A 107 18.45 -16.84 7.65
C PRO A 107 17.24 -16.35 8.47
N VAL A 108 17.33 -16.34 9.81
CA VAL A 108 16.26 -15.83 10.67
C VAL A 108 15.99 -14.35 10.38
N SER A 109 17.03 -13.54 10.20
CA SER A 109 16.87 -12.13 9.87
C SER A 109 16.14 -11.90 8.56
N GLY A 110 16.43 -12.71 7.52
CA GLY A 110 15.74 -12.62 6.24
C GLY A 110 14.26 -12.98 6.34
N GLU A 111 13.92 -14.03 7.09
CA GLU A 111 12.53 -14.42 7.34
C GLU A 111 11.76 -13.35 8.14
N ILE A 112 12.38 -12.77 9.17
CA ILE A 112 11.78 -11.67 9.94
C ILE A 112 11.59 -10.43 9.05
N GLU A 113 12.58 -10.06 8.23
CA GLU A 113 12.43 -8.96 7.27
C GLU A 113 11.25 -9.19 6.30
N MET A 114 11.05 -10.42 5.82
CA MET A 114 9.87 -10.75 4.99
C MET A 114 8.55 -10.59 5.75
N ILE A 115 8.50 -10.99 7.02
CA ILE A 115 7.32 -10.78 7.88
C ILE A 115 7.04 -9.28 8.03
N ILE A 116 8.05 -8.48 8.36
CA ILE A 116 7.92 -7.02 8.53
C ILE A 116 7.45 -6.34 7.23
N ASN A 117 8.02 -6.72 6.08
CA ASN A 117 7.60 -6.19 4.79
C ASN A 117 6.13 -6.51 4.47
N ARG A 118 5.66 -7.72 4.80
CA ARG A 118 4.24 -8.09 4.65
C ARG A 118 3.32 -7.25 5.54
N VAL A 119 3.71 -6.98 6.78
CA VAL A 119 2.96 -6.08 7.68
C VAL A 119 2.89 -4.67 7.10
N LYS A 120 4.02 -4.16 6.60
CA LYS A 120 4.11 -2.84 5.95
C LYS A 120 3.17 -2.74 4.75
N ASP A 121 3.17 -3.75 3.88
CA ASP A 121 2.28 -3.81 2.71
C ASP A 121 0.81 -3.90 3.13
N ARG A 122 0.48 -4.72 4.12
CA ARG A 122 -0.88 -4.84 4.66
C ARG A 122 -1.40 -3.50 5.17
N LYS A 123 -0.60 -2.76 5.94
CA LYS A 123 -0.98 -1.43 6.47
C LYS A 123 -1.09 -0.36 5.41
N ASN A 124 -0.19 -0.36 4.44
CA ASN A 124 -0.29 0.54 3.31
C ASN A 124 -1.57 0.27 2.49
N ARG A 125 -1.93 -1.00 2.28
CA ARG A 125 -3.18 -1.37 1.60
C ARG A 125 -4.42 -1.02 2.42
N GLU A 126 -4.42 -1.22 3.73
CA GLU A 126 -5.53 -0.81 4.61
C GLU A 126 -5.78 0.71 4.52
N ARG A 127 -4.73 1.52 4.62
CA ARG A 127 -4.82 2.98 4.48
C ARG A 127 -5.31 3.39 3.09
N ALA A 128 -4.78 2.76 2.04
CA ALA A 128 -5.24 3.01 0.67
C ALA A 128 -6.72 2.63 0.48
N ALA A 129 -7.19 1.53 1.08
CA ALA A 129 -8.59 1.12 1.01
C ALA A 129 -9.52 2.11 1.73
N GLU A 130 -9.10 2.66 2.86
CA GLU A 130 -9.84 3.70 3.58
C GLU A 130 -9.95 4.99 2.77
N LEU A 131 -8.85 5.46 2.17
CA LEU A 131 -8.86 6.66 1.33
C LEU A 131 -9.71 6.46 0.07
N THR A 132 -9.60 5.31 -0.59
CA THR A 132 -10.43 4.97 -1.75
C THR A 132 -11.91 4.92 -1.36
N GLY A 133 -12.25 4.31 -0.23
CA GLY A 133 -13.63 4.17 0.25
C GLY A 133 -14.33 5.49 0.61
N LYS A 134 -13.57 6.59 0.79
CA LYS A 134 -14.11 7.95 0.97
C LYS A 134 -14.57 8.58 -0.36
N LEU A 135 -14.03 8.14 -1.48
CA LEU A 135 -14.22 8.78 -2.78
C LEU A 135 -15.04 7.92 -3.74
N VAL A 136 -14.92 6.60 -3.64
CA VAL A 136 -15.54 5.66 -4.56
C VAL A 136 -16.07 4.45 -3.80
N GLU A 137 -17.27 4.01 -4.19
CA GLU A 137 -17.90 2.77 -3.76
C GLU A 137 -18.24 1.91 -4.97
N TRP A 138 -17.63 0.75 -5.06
CA TRP A 138 -18.11 -0.31 -5.90
C TRP A 138 -19.22 -1.06 -5.16
N ARG A 139 -20.28 -1.38 -5.89
CA ARG A 139 -21.44 -2.12 -5.41
C ARG A 139 -21.72 -3.31 -6.32
N TYR A 140 -22.39 -4.33 -5.79
CA TYR A 140 -22.88 -5.47 -6.56
C TYR A 140 -24.34 -5.76 -6.25
N ASP A 141 -25.03 -6.35 -7.21
CA ASP A 141 -26.40 -6.80 -7.03
C ASP A 141 -26.44 -8.07 -6.17
N ASN A 142 -27.20 -8.00 -5.08
CA ASN A 142 -27.49 -9.11 -4.21
C ASN A 142 -29.01 -9.29 -4.09
N GLY A 143 -29.60 -10.03 -5.02
CA GLY A 143 -31.03 -10.33 -5.02
C GLY A 143 -31.91 -9.10 -5.29
N GLY A 144 -31.47 -8.22 -6.19
CA GLY A 144 -32.17 -6.98 -6.56
C GLY A 144 -31.77 -5.75 -5.72
N THR A 145 -30.90 -5.91 -4.73
CA THR A 145 -30.40 -4.81 -3.90
C THR A 145 -28.91 -4.59 -4.15
N MET A 146 -28.55 -3.36 -4.52
CA MET A 146 -27.15 -2.96 -4.68
C MET A 146 -26.49 -2.77 -3.30
N VAL A 147 -25.53 -3.62 -2.98
CA VAL A 147 -24.78 -3.58 -1.72
C VAL A 147 -23.30 -3.27 -1.97
N PRO A 148 -22.63 -2.52 -1.08
CA PRO A 148 -21.22 -2.17 -1.25
C PRO A 148 -20.30 -3.38 -1.11
N PHE A 149 -19.20 -3.38 -1.86
CA PHE A 149 -18.10 -4.30 -1.62
C PHE A 149 -17.35 -3.95 -0.33
N GLU A 150 -16.70 -4.95 0.27
CA GLU A 150 -15.75 -4.73 1.37
C GLU A 150 -14.60 -3.82 0.94
N LYS A 151 -14.00 -3.09 1.89
CA LYS A 151 -13.01 -2.03 1.62
C LYS A 151 -11.84 -2.49 0.75
N MET A 152 -11.36 -3.72 0.93
CA MET A 152 -10.23 -4.27 0.18
C MET A 152 -10.63 -4.63 -1.25
N THR A 153 -11.77 -5.30 -1.43
CA THR A 153 -12.32 -5.59 -2.77
C THR A 153 -12.65 -4.30 -3.52
N ASN A 154 -13.16 -3.28 -2.83
CA ASN A 154 -13.39 -1.94 -3.38
C ASN A 154 -12.09 -1.30 -3.89
N LEU A 155 -11.01 -1.37 -3.10
CA LEU A 155 -9.68 -0.91 -3.53
C LEU A 155 -9.20 -1.66 -4.78
N GLU A 156 -9.30 -2.99 -4.78
CA GLU A 156 -8.83 -3.83 -5.90
C GLU A 156 -9.57 -3.54 -7.21
N LEU A 157 -10.88 -3.32 -7.15
CA LEU A 157 -11.68 -2.93 -8.30
C LEU A 157 -11.27 -1.56 -8.84
N GLU A 158 -11.05 -0.59 -7.96
CA GLU A 158 -10.62 0.75 -8.36
C GLU A 158 -9.18 0.77 -8.91
N GLU A 159 -8.25 0.03 -8.29
CA GLU A 159 -6.89 -0.17 -8.81
C GLU A 159 -6.93 -0.79 -10.21
N ALA A 160 -7.72 -1.86 -10.40
CA ALA A 160 -7.85 -2.54 -11.68
C ALA A 160 -8.47 -1.64 -12.77
N LYS A 161 -9.45 -0.81 -12.41
CA LYS A 161 -10.02 0.19 -13.32
C LYS A 161 -8.97 1.23 -13.71
N ASN A 162 -8.22 1.77 -12.75
CA ASN A 162 -7.18 2.77 -12.99
C ASN A 162 -6.02 2.23 -13.83
N ASP A 163 -5.70 0.94 -13.67
CA ASP A 163 -4.70 0.24 -14.47
C ASP A 163 -5.21 -0.14 -15.88
N ASN A 164 -6.44 0.23 -16.25
CA ASN A 164 -7.11 -0.13 -17.50
C ASN A 164 -7.18 -1.65 -17.74
N LYS A 165 -7.32 -2.44 -16.68
CA LYS A 165 -7.53 -3.89 -16.82
C LYS A 165 -8.92 -4.14 -17.41
N VAL A 166 -9.01 -5.13 -18.29
CA VAL A 166 -10.31 -5.55 -18.86
C VAL A 166 -11.13 -6.31 -17.82
N GLN A 167 -10.46 -7.18 -17.07
CA GLN A 167 -11.09 -8.03 -16.06
C GLN A 167 -10.23 -8.22 -14.82
N ILE A 168 -10.88 -8.52 -13.70
CA ILE A 168 -10.25 -8.90 -12.43
C ILE A 168 -11.07 -10.01 -11.76
N THR A 169 -10.39 -10.89 -11.03
CA THR A 169 -11.04 -11.91 -10.21
C THR A 169 -11.20 -11.39 -8.79
N ILE A 170 -12.40 -11.51 -8.24
CA ILE A 170 -12.73 -11.18 -6.84
C ILE A 170 -13.47 -12.33 -6.17
N GLN A 171 -13.62 -12.27 -4.86
CA GLN A 171 -14.48 -13.18 -4.10
C GLN A 171 -15.68 -12.44 -3.52
N ILE A 172 -16.85 -13.06 -3.61
CA ILE A 172 -18.10 -12.60 -3.00
C ILE A 172 -18.68 -13.78 -2.24
N ARG A 173 -18.76 -13.69 -0.91
CA ARG A 173 -19.28 -14.75 -0.03
C ARG A 173 -18.62 -16.13 -0.26
N GLY A 174 -17.31 -16.13 -0.51
CA GLY A 174 -16.51 -17.34 -0.78
C GLY A 174 -16.61 -17.88 -2.21
N ASN A 175 -17.50 -17.34 -3.05
CA ASN A 175 -17.58 -17.68 -4.46
C ASN A 175 -16.67 -16.76 -5.29
N GLN A 176 -15.99 -17.33 -6.27
CA GLN A 176 -15.08 -16.60 -7.16
C GLN A 176 -15.86 -16.04 -8.35
N TYR A 177 -15.68 -14.75 -8.61
CA TYR A 177 -16.26 -14.04 -9.75
C TYR A 177 -15.17 -13.40 -10.61
N THR A 178 -15.39 -13.38 -11.92
CA THR A 178 -14.62 -12.57 -12.87
C THR A 178 -15.43 -11.33 -13.22
N VAL A 179 -14.91 -10.18 -12.82
CA VAL A 179 -15.49 -8.86 -13.07
C VAL A 179 -14.99 -8.33 -14.41
N SER A 180 -15.92 -7.94 -15.29
CA SER A 180 -15.66 -7.12 -16.46
C SER A 180 -15.80 -5.64 -16.10
N LEU A 181 -14.69 -4.91 -16.11
CA LEU A 181 -14.69 -3.50 -15.68
C LEU A 181 -15.31 -2.56 -16.72
N GLN A 182 -15.42 -3.01 -17.98
CA GLN A 182 -16.13 -2.30 -19.05
C GLN A 182 -17.61 -2.75 -19.15
N GLY A 183 -17.87 -4.01 -18.84
CA GLY A 183 -19.21 -4.61 -18.94
C GLY A 183 -20.06 -4.47 -17.68
N GLU A 184 -19.54 -3.81 -16.63
CA GLU A 184 -20.21 -3.58 -15.35
C GLU A 184 -20.92 -4.83 -14.79
N THR A 185 -20.32 -6.00 -15.02
CA THR A 185 -20.87 -7.30 -14.61
C THR A 185 -19.79 -8.17 -14.00
N ALA A 186 -20.20 -9.04 -13.07
CA ALA A 186 -19.35 -10.08 -12.50
C ALA A 186 -19.94 -11.46 -12.83
N THR A 187 -19.13 -12.36 -13.37
CA THR A 187 -19.55 -13.70 -13.80
C THR A 187 -18.93 -14.77 -12.90
N ASP A 188 -19.72 -15.69 -12.36
CA ASP A 188 -19.21 -16.82 -11.59
C ASP A 188 -18.68 -17.96 -12.50
N LYS A 189 -18.16 -19.03 -11.89
CA LYS A 189 -17.66 -20.22 -12.62
C LYS A 189 -18.74 -21.00 -13.37
N GLN A 190 -20.01 -20.80 -13.03
CA GLN A 190 -21.15 -21.46 -13.66
C GLN A 190 -21.74 -20.63 -14.81
N GLY A 191 -21.24 -19.42 -15.02
CA GLY A 191 -21.72 -18.49 -16.03
C GLY A 191 -22.84 -17.56 -15.56
N ASN A 192 -23.22 -17.60 -14.27
CA ASN A 192 -24.21 -16.68 -13.74
C ASN A 192 -23.59 -15.28 -13.61
N GLN A 193 -24.34 -14.28 -14.07
CA GLN A 193 -23.90 -12.89 -14.04
C GLN A 193 -24.66 -12.10 -13.00
N ILE A 194 -23.93 -11.26 -12.27
CA ILE A 194 -24.49 -10.22 -11.40
C ILE A 194 -24.04 -8.86 -11.90
N GLN A 195 -24.88 -7.84 -11.69
CA GLN A 195 -24.53 -6.47 -12.00
C GLN A 195 -23.58 -5.91 -10.94
N ILE A 196 -22.63 -5.10 -11.38
CA ILE A 196 -21.79 -4.29 -10.50
C ILE A 196 -21.90 -2.82 -10.90
N GLN A 197 -21.69 -1.92 -9.96
CA GLN A 197 -21.78 -0.49 -10.23
C GLN A 197 -20.70 0.24 -9.46
N ARG A 198 -19.99 1.12 -10.15
CA ARG A 198 -19.12 2.11 -9.50
C ARG A 198 -19.93 3.36 -9.19
N VAL A 199 -19.94 3.75 -7.93
CA VAL A 199 -20.57 4.98 -7.45
C VAL A 199 -19.47 5.89 -6.91
N VAL A 200 -19.34 7.09 -7.48
CA VAL A 200 -18.49 8.13 -6.88
C VAL A 200 -19.22 8.65 -5.66
N LYS A 201 -18.63 8.52 -4.47
CA LYS A 201 -19.16 9.09 -3.24
C LYS A 201 -18.95 10.59 -3.29
N HIS A 202 -19.92 11.27 -3.90
CA HIS A 202 -20.15 12.66 -3.61
C HIS A 202 -20.87 12.71 -2.27
N GLU A 203 -20.14 12.98 -1.19
CA GLU A 203 -20.77 13.82 -0.17
C GLU A 203 -21.14 15.13 -0.88
N GLY A 204 -22.33 15.65 -0.61
CA GLY A 204 -22.97 16.75 -1.32
C GLY A 204 -22.26 18.11 -1.26
N ASP A 205 -20.95 18.14 -1.10
CA ASP A 205 -20.15 19.33 -1.15
C ASP A 205 -18.86 19.12 -1.95
N THR A 206 -18.46 20.23 -2.54
CA THR A 206 -17.17 20.55 -3.18
C THR A 206 -15.88 20.16 -2.42
N HIS A 207 -15.95 19.36 -1.36
CA HIS A 207 -14.88 19.07 -0.41
C HIS A 207 -13.68 18.26 -0.93
N GLY A 208 -13.68 17.83 -2.20
CA GLY A 208 -12.51 17.18 -2.84
C GLY A 208 -12.11 17.76 -4.19
N LEU A 209 -12.94 18.63 -4.78
CA LEU A 209 -12.63 19.28 -6.05
C LEU A 209 -11.99 20.64 -5.77
N PRO A 210 -11.07 21.13 -6.64
CA PRO A 210 -10.47 22.42 -6.43
C PRO A 210 -11.53 23.52 -6.44
N SER A 211 -11.51 24.40 -5.43
CA SER A 211 -12.50 25.47 -5.25
C SER A 211 -12.57 26.45 -6.42
N HIS A 212 -11.49 26.58 -7.19
CA HIS A 212 -11.41 27.43 -8.38
C HIS A 212 -12.03 26.80 -9.64
N TRP A 213 -12.53 25.57 -9.57
CA TRP A 213 -13.21 24.92 -10.68
C TRP A 213 -14.58 25.56 -10.95
N LYS A 214 -14.93 25.72 -12.23
CA LYS A 214 -16.27 26.14 -12.62
C LYS A 214 -17.28 25.01 -12.32
N PRO A 215 -18.52 25.34 -11.94
CA PRO A 215 -19.57 24.34 -11.75
C PRO A 215 -19.73 23.45 -12.99
N MET A 216 -19.62 22.14 -12.79
CA MET A 216 -19.66 21.17 -13.90
C MET A 216 -21.05 20.60 -14.16
N GLY A 217 -22.03 20.87 -13.30
CA GLY A 217 -23.36 20.24 -13.37
C GLY A 217 -23.25 18.71 -13.35
N LYS A 218 -23.86 18.06 -14.34
CA LYS A 218 -23.80 16.59 -14.54
C LYS A 218 -22.62 16.13 -15.39
N ASN A 219 -21.80 17.04 -15.92
CA ASN A 219 -20.68 16.66 -16.78
C ASN A 219 -19.55 16.05 -15.95
N LEU A 220 -18.98 14.95 -16.44
CA LEU A 220 -17.81 14.32 -15.83
C LEU A 220 -16.50 15.01 -16.24
N VAL A 221 -16.43 15.52 -17.47
CA VAL A 221 -15.28 16.20 -18.05
C VAL A 221 -15.71 17.53 -18.65
N MET A 222 -14.95 18.58 -18.42
CA MET A 222 -15.20 19.91 -18.98
C MET A 222 -13.88 20.62 -19.24
N GLU A 223 -13.72 21.15 -20.45
CA GLU A 223 -12.66 22.10 -20.78
C GLU A 223 -13.17 23.51 -20.49
N VAL A 224 -12.41 24.26 -19.69
CA VAL A 224 -12.76 25.63 -19.32
C VAL A 224 -11.73 26.58 -19.90
N ASP A 225 -12.19 27.53 -20.71
CA ASP A 225 -11.34 28.60 -21.19
C ASP A 225 -10.80 29.43 -20.02
N VAL A 226 -9.46 29.49 -19.94
CA VAL A 226 -8.75 30.35 -19.01
C VAL A 226 -8.47 31.66 -19.74
N ALA A 227 -9.24 32.68 -19.43
CA ALA A 227 -9.13 33.97 -20.11
C ALA A 227 -7.76 34.62 -19.92
N GLN A 228 -7.25 35.25 -20.98
CA GLN A 228 -6.00 36.01 -20.95
C GLN A 228 -6.07 37.14 -19.91
N GLY A 229 -4.96 37.37 -19.21
CA GLY A 229 -4.88 38.37 -18.14
C GLY A 229 -5.30 37.88 -16.75
N THR A 230 -5.84 36.66 -16.64
CA THR A 230 -6.08 36.04 -15.32
C THR A 230 -4.75 35.59 -14.68
N PRO A 231 -4.71 35.48 -13.33
CA PRO A 231 -3.52 34.95 -12.64
C PRO A 231 -3.15 33.54 -13.08
N GLU A 232 -4.16 32.69 -13.31
CA GLU A 232 -3.97 31.31 -13.79
C GLU A 232 -3.35 31.27 -15.20
N TYR A 233 -3.88 32.07 -16.14
CA TYR A 233 -3.31 32.19 -17.47
C TYR A 233 -1.84 32.63 -17.40
N SER A 234 -1.57 33.67 -16.62
CA SER A 234 -0.23 34.24 -16.48
C SER A 234 0.76 33.24 -15.89
N ALA A 235 0.34 32.47 -14.89
CA ALA A 235 1.19 31.43 -14.27
C ALA A 235 1.53 30.30 -15.25
N VAL A 236 0.57 29.81 -16.02
CA VAL A 236 0.79 28.77 -17.04
C VAL A 236 1.64 29.31 -18.19
N GLN A 237 1.33 30.51 -18.68
CA GLN A 237 2.09 31.20 -19.72
C GLN A 237 3.57 31.36 -19.33
N GLN A 238 3.85 31.86 -18.13
CA GLN A 238 5.22 32.04 -17.66
C GLN A 238 5.98 30.72 -17.61
N LYS A 239 5.36 29.62 -17.14
CA LYS A 239 6.00 28.30 -17.12
C LYS A 239 6.31 27.79 -18.53
N PHE A 240 5.39 27.97 -19.48
CA PHE A 240 5.56 27.53 -20.87
C PHE A 240 6.66 28.33 -21.59
N GLN A 241 6.65 29.66 -21.42
CA GLN A 241 7.57 30.58 -22.09
C GLN A 241 9.01 30.50 -21.58
N LYS A 242 9.26 29.86 -20.42
CA LYS A 242 10.63 29.59 -19.94
C LYS A 242 11.47 28.78 -20.94
N SER A 243 10.83 27.92 -21.74
CA SER A 243 11.54 27.04 -22.67
C SER A 243 10.93 26.98 -24.07
N CYS A 244 9.84 27.71 -24.35
CA CYS A 244 9.17 27.71 -25.65
C CYS A 244 8.77 29.12 -26.08
N ALA A 245 9.22 29.54 -27.26
CA ALA A 245 8.93 30.87 -27.82
C ALA A 245 7.61 30.92 -28.63
N ASN A 246 6.84 29.84 -28.66
CA ASN A 246 5.62 29.75 -29.47
C ASN A 246 4.52 30.67 -28.94
N THR A 247 3.74 31.24 -29.86
CA THR A 247 2.53 32.01 -29.54
C THR A 247 1.45 31.09 -28.97
N ILE A 248 0.95 31.42 -27.78
CA ILE A 248 -0.15 30.70 -27.14
C ILE A 248 -1.47 31.18 -27.74
N LEU A 249 -2.21 30.27 -28.38
CA LEU A 249 -3.54 30.59 -28.95
C LEU A 249 -4.65 30.53 -27.89
N LYS A 250 -4.61 29.52 -27.01
CA LYS A 250 -5.59 29.31 -25.94
C LYS A 250 -4.99 28.50 -24.81
N ILE A 251 -5.50 28.68 -23.60
CA ILE A 251 -5.24 27.82 -22.44
C ILE A 251 -6.59 27.31 -21.95
N LEU A 252 -6.73 26.00 -21.90
CA LEU A 252 -7.94 25.34 -21.40
C LEU A 252 -7.59 24.59 -20.12
N ARG A 253 -8.30 24.87 -19.03
CA ARG A 253 -8.24 24.06 -17.83
C ARG A 253 -9.13 22.84 -18.02
N VAL A 254 -8.55 21.65 -17.89
CA VAL A 254 -9.30 20.39 -17.88
C VAL A 254 -9.82 20.13 -16.48
N GLN A 255 -11.14 20.09 -16.33
CA GLN A 255 -11.81 19.67 -15.12
C GLN A 255 -12.38 18.27 -15.35
N ASN A 256 -11.85 17.27 -14.64
CA ASN A 256 -12.32 15.89 -14.75
C ASN A 256 -12.65 15.35 -13.35
N ARG A 257 -13.94 15.06 -13.12
CA ARG A 257 -14.49 14.63 -11.82
C ARG A 257 -14.05 13.22 -11.42
N ASP A 258 -13.63 12.40 -12.37
CA ASP A 258 -13.17 11.03 -12.11
C ASP A 258 -11.65 10.98 -11.91
N LEU A 259 -10.88 11.67 -12.76
CA LEU A 259 -9.42 11.61 -12.71
C LEU A 259 -8.82 12.39 -11.54
N TRP A 260 -9.42 13.52 -11.14
CA TRP A 260 -8.85 14.34 -10.07
C TRP A 260 -8.83 13.64 -8.71
N PRO A 261 -9.92 13.02 -8.24
CA PRO A 261 -9.87 12.22 -7.01
C PRO A 261 -8.84 11.09 -7.07
N ASN A 262 -8.74 10.38 -8.20
CA ASN A 262 -7.80 9.27 -8.36
C ASN A 262 -6.34 9.75 -8.29
N TYR A 263 -6.06 10.92 -8.88
CA TYR A 263 -4.77 11.60 -8.73
C TYR A 263 -4.46 11.94 -7.27
N GLN A 264 -5.41 12.55 -6.56
CA GLN A 264 -5.23 12.94 -5.15
C GLN A 264 -4.99 11.73 -4.23
N ILE A 265 -5.70 10.60 -4.45
CA ILE A 265 -5.45 9.34 -3.73
C ILE A 265 -4.00 8.88 -3.97
N LYS A 266 -3.58 8.84 -5.24
CA LYS A 266 -2.23 8.37 -5.59
C LYS A 266 -1.17 9.28 -4.97
N LYS A 267 -1.39 10.59 -4.98
CA LYS A 267 -0.52 11.58 -4.33
C LYS A 267 -0.42 11.32 -2.82
N GLN A 268 -1.53 11.19 -2.11
CA GLN A 268 -1.54 10.93 -0.66
C GLN A 268 -0.86 9.60 -0.31
N ASN A 269 -1.07 8.56 -1.13
CA ASN A 269 -0.41 7.27 -0.96
C ASN A 269 1.11 7.39 -1.13
N ILE A 270 1.59 8.12 -2.14
CA ILE A 270 3.02 8.37 -2.37
C ILE A 270 3.61 9.23 -1.24
N ASP A 271 2.89 10.28 -0.82
CA ASP A 271 3.35 11.17 0.24
C ASP A 271 3.52 10.42 1.57
N SER A 272 2.56 9.56 1.91
CA SER A 272 2.62 8.69 3.08
C SER A 272 3.76 7.68 2.98
N LYS A 273 3.93 7.04 1.81
CA LYS A 273 4.99 6.07 1.56
C LYS A 273 6.39 6.69 1.70
N ASN A 274 6.56 7.92 1.24
CA ASN A 274 7.86 8.60 1.23
C ASN A 274 8.10 9.47 2.47
N GLY A 275 7.13 9.58 3.39
CA GLY A 275 7.22 10.47 4.55
C GLY A 275 7.42 11.94 4.19
N SER A 276 6.97 12.37 3.00
CA SER A 276 7.21 13.71 2.46
C SER A 276 6.06 14.14 1.55
N THR A 277 5.77 15.44 1.49
CA THR A 277 4.75 16.01 0.60
C THR A 277 5.32 16.64 -0.68
N THR A 278 6.64 16.51 -0.91
CA THR A 278 7.35 17.15 -2.04
C THR A 278 7.48 16.24 -3.27
N ASN A 279 6.58 15.26 -3.43
CA ASN A 279 6.67 14.27 -4.51
C ASN A 279 6.05 14.74 -5.84
N GLU A 280 5.25 15.80 -5.81
CA GLU A 280 4.55 16.35 -6.98
C GLU A 280 5.43 17.30 -7.78
N LYS A 281 5.38 17.18 -9.11
CA LYS A 281 6.04 18.08 -10.06
C LYS A 281 5.08 18.46 -11.17
N GLU A 282 5.11 19.71 -11.57
CA GLU A 282 4.40 20.19 -12.76
C GLU A 282 5.32 20.07 -13.99
N LEU A 283 4.86 19.34 -15.00
CA LEU A 283 5.61 19.03 -16.22
C LEU A 283 4.75 19.28 -17.47
N PHE A 284 5.40 19.38 -18.63
CA PHE A 284 4.72 19.51 -19.92
C PHE A 284 4.68 18.16 -20.66
N HIS A 285 3.56 17.89 -21.34
CA HIS A 285 3.39 16.73 -22.21
C HIS A 285 2.84 17.19 -23.56
N GLY A 286 3.59 16.92 -24.64
CA GLY A 286 3.14 17.17 -26.01
C GLY A 286 2.48 15.92 -26.60
N THR A 287 1.34 16.10 -27.28
CA THR A 287 0.60 15.01 -27.93
C THR A 287 -0.01 15.47 -29.25
N ASP A 288 -0.47 14.52 -30.08
CA ASP A 288 -1.19 14.82 -31.32
C ASP A 288 -2.63 15.26 -31.06
N PHE A 289 -3.24 15.92 -32.04
CA PHE A 289 -4.59 16.49 -31.93
C PHE A 289 -5.65 15.43 -31.59
N ASP A 290 -5.54 14.26 -32.21
CA ASP A 290 -6.52 13.17 -32.05
C ASP A 290 -6.49 12.55 -30.65
N SER A 291 -5.35 12.66 -29.96
CA SER A 291 -5.15 12.13 -28.61
C SER A 291 -5.69 13.02 -27.50
N ILE A 292 -5.98 14.30 -27.76
CA ILE A 292 -6.40 15.27 -26.72
C ILE A 292 -7.67 14.83 -26.01
N GLN A 293 -8.71 14.46 -26.76
CA GLN A 293 -9.99 14.00 -26.19
C GLN A 293 -9.78 12.76 -25.33
N HIS A 294 -8.96 11.82 -25.78
CA HIS A 294 -8.67 10.61 -25.02
C HIS A 294 -7.96 10.92 -23.69
N VAL A 295 -6.94 11.80 -23.71
CA VAL A 295 -6.21 12.22 -22.50
C VAL A 295 -7.13 12.95 -21.53
N ASN A 296 -7.99 13.84 -22.03
CA ASN A 296 -8.89 14.62 -21.18
C ASN A 296 -9.94 13.74 -20.48
N HIS A 297 -10.40 12.67 -21.15
CA HIS A 297 -11.39 11.76 -20.60
C HIS A 297 -10.79 10.65 -19.72
N ASN A 298 -9.68 10.04 -20.15
CA ASN A 298 -9.16 8.81 -19.57
C ASN A 298 -7.78 8.97 -18.89
N GLY A 299 -7.16 10.15 -19.00
CA GLY A 299 -5.82 10.40 -18.49
C GLY A 299 -4.73 9.82 -19.40
N PHE A 300 -3.53 9.66 -18.84
CA PHE A 300 -2.38 9.13 -19.57
C PHE A 300 -2.34 7.60 -19.48
N ASN A 301 -2.13 6.94 -20.62
CA ASN A 301 -1.97 5.49 -20.68
C ASN A 301 -0.69 5.10 -21.43
N ARG A 302 0.17 4.33 -20.75
CA ARG A 302 1.48 3.89 -21.25
C ARG A 302 1.38 2.98 -22.48
N SER A 303 0.26 2.29 -22.70
CA SER A 303 0.09 1.43 -23.90
C SER A 303 0.03 2.23 -25.20
N TYR A 304 -0.17 3.54 -25.12
CA TYR A 304 -0.13 4.47 -26.26
C TYR A 304 1.19 5.25 -26.34
N ALA A 305 2.14 4.99 -25.44
CA ALA A 305 3.49 5.52 -25.55
C ALA A 305 4.23 4.87 -26.73
N GLY A 306 5.13 5.61 -27.40
CA GLY A 306 6.01 5.05 -28.43
C GLY A 306 5.98 5.75 -29.79
N ARG A 307 4.96 6.58 -30.10
CA ARG A 307 4.98 7.40 -31.33
C ARG A 307 6.12 8.44 -31.34
N ASN A 308 6.53 8.93 -30.16
CA ASN A 308 7.47 10.04 -30.01
C ASN A 308 8.72 9.70 -29.17
N GLY A 309 9.04 8.42 -28.94
CA GLY A 309 10.31 8.04 -28.31
C GLY A 309 10.37 6.67 -27.64
N GLU A 310 10.80 5.65 -28.40
CA GLU A 310 11.69 4.61 -27.86
C GLU A 310 13.11 4.92 -28.34
N ARG A 311 13.80 5.80 -27.61
CA ARG A 311 15.25 5.91 -27.69
C ARG A 311 15.74 6.43 -26.35
N PHE A 312 16.02 5.51 -25.43
CA PHE A 312 17.19 5.51 -24.56
C PHE A 312 17.49 4.07 -24.16
#